data_AF-A0A2M8THV9-F1
#
_entry.id   AF-A0A2M8THV9-F1
#
_cell.length_a   1.000
_cell.length_b   1.000
_cell.length_c   1.000
_cell.angle_alpha   90.00
_cell.angle_beta   90.00
_cell.angle_gamma   90.00
#
_symmetry.space_group_name_H-M   'P 1'
#
loop_
_entity.id
_entity.type
_entity.pdbx_description
1 polymer ?
#
loop_
_entity_poly.entity_id
_entity_poly.type
_entity_poly.pdbx_seq_one_letter_code
_entity_poly.pdbx_strand_id
1 'polypeptide(L)'
;MITSSTSNSLAPRFKITNTSSSPLNLADVKIRYYFTLEGTEPQCFWCDWSPVGNSNVTGTFVKMDNPTATANYYLEIGFTTAAGTLAPNESIQVMTRFAKSDWTNYDQSNDYSFDASDNNYSTSNKITSYNGTTLNSGIEPQ
;
A
#
# COMPACT_ATOMS: atom_id res chain seq x y z
N MET A 1 2.00 15.15 -13.31
CA MET A 1 0.75 15.76 -12.83
C MET A 1 -0.40 14.87 -13.26
N ILE A 2 -1.12 14.30 -12.30
CA ILE A 2 -2.41 13.65 -12.56
C ILE A 2 -3.40 14.78 -12.92
N THR A 3 -4.09 14.66 -14.06
CA THR A 3 -5.06 15.66 -14.56
C THR A 3 -6.49 15.43 -14.06
N SER A 4 -6.75 14.36 -13.30
CA SER A 4 -8.03 14.06 -12.66
C SER A 4 -7.81 13.39 -11.30
N SER A 5 -8.30 13.98 -10.20
CA SER A 5 -8.31 13.32 -8.89
C SER A 5 -9.24 12.11 -8.85
N THR A 6 -10.16 11.99 -9.81
CA THR A 6 -11.06 10.84 -9.92
C THR A 6 -10.48 9.78 -10.86
N SER A 7 -10.54 8.53 -10.41
CA SER A 7 -10.05 7.36 -11.15
C SER A 7 -10.84 6.10 -10.79
N ASN A 8 -11.08 5.21 -11.75
CA ASN A 8 -11.73 3.92 -11.48
C ASN A 8 -10.78 2.87 -10.87
N SER A 9 -9.50 3.20 -10.75
CA SER A 9 -8.51 2.37 -10.08
C SER A 9 -7.45 3.21 -9.39
N LEU A 10 -6.93 2.66 -8.30
CA LEU A 10 -5.82 3.18 -7.52
C LEU A 10 -4.60 2.31 -7.80
N ALA A 11 -3.43 2.92 -8.01
CA ALA A 11 -2.23 2.22 -8.47
C ALA A 11 -0.97 2.55 -7.62
N PRO A 12 -1.01 2.35 -6.29
CA PRO A 12 0.13 2.69 -5.46
C PRO A 12 1.33 1.79 -5.74
N ARG A 13 2.52 2.40 -5.73
CA ARG A 13 3.80 1.73 -5.99
C ARG A 13 4.72 1.94 -4.81
N PHE A 14 5.36 0.88 -4.38
CA PHE A 14 6.20 0.89 -3.18
C PHE A 14 7.61 0.47 -3.54
N LYS A 15 8.59 1.13 -2.92
CA LYS A 15 9.96 0.64 -2.81
C LYS A 15 10.23 0.35 -1.34
N ILE A 16 10.44 -0.92 -1.02
CA ILE A 16 10.70 -1.38 0.35
C ILE A 16 12.18 -1.64 0.46
N THR A 17 12.85 -0.99 1.42
CA THR A 17 14.27 -1.14 1.67
C THR A 17 14.48 -1.69 3.07
N ASN A 18 15.28 -2.76 3.21
CA ASN A 18 15.70 -3.22 4.52
C ASN A 18 16.84 -2.33 5.03
N THR A 19 16.54 -1.44 5.98
CA THR A 19 17.54 -0.53 6.59
C THR A 19 18.19 -1.10 7.84
N SER A 20 17.86 -2.33 8.23
CA SER A 20 18.47 -3.01 9.37
C SER A 20 19.77 -3.71 8.99
N SER A 21 20.53 -4.15 10.00
CA SER A 21 21.76 -4.92 9.81
C SER A 21 21.54 -6.43 9.64
N SER A 22 20.28 -6.90 9.69
CA SER A 22 19.93 -8.33 9.60
C SER A 22 18.97 -8.59 8.43
N PRO A 23 18.93 -9.82 7.88
CA PRO A 23 17.94 -10.17 6.87
C PRO A 23 16.50 -9.96 7.40
N LEU A 24 15.65 -9.37 6.57
CA LEU A 24 14.24 -9.15 6.87
C LEU A 24 13.40 -10.22 6.18
N ASN A 25 12.64 -11.00 6.94
CA ASN A 25 11.67 -11.94 6.38
C ASN A 25 10.46 -11.16 5.85
N LEU A 26 10.18 -11.26 4.54
CA LEU A 26 9.10 -10.49 3.93
C LEU A 26 7.71 -10.95 4.40
N ALA A 27 7.55 -12.19 4.82
CA ALA A 27 6.29 -12.70 5.34
C ALA A 27 5.82 -11.97 6.62
N ASP A 28 6.74 -11.33 7.34
CA ASP A 28 6.44 -10.54 8.53
C ASP A 28 6.16 -9.05 8.19
N VAL A 29 6.41 -8.64 6.95
CA VAL A 29 6.27 -7.25 6.49
C VAL A 29 4.84 -6.97 6.07
N LYS A 30 4.30 -5.86 6.58
CA LYS A 30 3.04 -5.29 6.11
C LYS A 30 3.21 -3.83 5.74
N ILE A 31 2.56 -3.39 4.67
CA ILE A 31 2.50 -1.98 4.26
C ILE A 31 1.04 -1.55 4.20
N ARG A 32 0.70 -0.37 4.73
CA ARG A 32 -0.67 0.16 4.64
C ARG A 32 -0.71 1.45 3.83
N TYR A 33 -1.62 1.46 2.86
CA TYR A 33 -2.01 2.63 2.09
C TYR A 33 -3.44 3.01 2.48
N TYR A 34 -3.61 4.20 3.06
CA TYR A 34 -4.86 4.70 3.62
C TYR A 34 -5.60 5.59 2.61
N PHE A 35 -6.89 5.35 2.47
CA PHE A 35 -7.74 6.01 1.49
C PHE A 35 -9.18 6.10 1.98
N THR A 36 -10.00 6.86 1.27
CA THR A 36 -11.45 6.87 1.43
C THR A 36 -12.10 5.99 0.38
N LEU A 37 -12.89 5.01 0.82
CA LEU A 37 -13.78 4.26 -0.05
C LEU A 37 -15.08 5.05 -0.23
N GLU A 38 -15.34 5.51 -1.45
CA GLU A 38 -16.65 6.06 -1.82
C GLU A 38 -17.63 4.92 -2.15
N GLY A 39 -18.62 4.69 -1.28
CA GLY A 39 -19.59 3.62 -1.43
C GLY A 39 -19.23 2.37 -0.60
N THR A 40 -19.80 1.23 -0.96
CA THR A 40 -19.70 -0.02 -0.17
C THR A 40 -19.28 -1.22 -1.00
N GLU A 41 -18.91 -1.01 -2.25
CA GLU A 41 -18.63 -2.08 -3.19
C GLU A 41 -17.39 -2.88 -2.78
N PRO A 42 -17.40 -4.21 -2.97
CA PRO A 42 -16.21 -5.04 -2.82
C PRO A 42 -15.05 -4.51 -3.67
N GLN A 43 -13.84 -4.75 -3.20
CA GLN A 43 -12.63 -4.27 -3.86
C GLN A 43 -11.77 -5.46 -4.30
N CYS A 44 -11.16 -5.33 -5.47
CA CYS A 44 -10.26 -6.32 -6.04
C CYS A 44 -8.84 -5.77 -6.06
N PHE A 45 -7.88 -6.58 -5.62
CA PHE A 45 -6.46 -6.25 -5.59
C PHE A 45 -5.69 -7.07 -6.64
N TRP A 46 -4.69 -6.44 -7.24
CA TRP A 46 -3.72 -7.08 -8.11
C TRP A 46 -2.32 -6.56 -7.79
N CYS A 47 -1.35 -7.47 -7.70
CA CYS A 47 0.05 -7.13 -7.87
C CYS A 47 0.38 -7.27 -9.36
N ASP A 48 0.69 -6.15 -10.01
CA ASP A 48 1.06 -6.17 -11.43
C ASP A 48 2.50 -6.67 -11.60
N TRP A 49 3.41 -6.29 -10.69
CA TRP A 49 4.82 -6.72 -10.72
C TRP A 49 5.55 -6.56 -9.38
N SER A 50 6.43 -7.52 -9.08
CA SER A 50 7.44 -7.45 -8.02
C SER A 50 8.56 -8.46 -8.30
N PRO A 51 9.83 -8.18 -7.95
CA PRO A 51 10.93 -9.14 -8.15
C PRO A 51 10.77 -10.41 -7.30
N VAL A 52 9.96 -10.39 -6.24
CA VAL A 52 9.66 -11.57 -5.42
C VAL A 52 8.53 -12.45 -5.97
N GLY A 53 8.02 -12.13 -7.16
CA GLY A 53 6.89 -12.78 -7.79
C GLY A 53 5.56 -12.14 -7.40
N ASN A 54 4.74 -11.78 -8.39
CA ASN A 54 3.47 -11.10 -8.16
C ASN A 54 2.47 -11.93 -7.34
N SER A 55 2.46 -13.25 -7.52
CA SER A 55 1.63 -14.19 -6.74
C SER A 55 2.01 -14.27 -5.27
N ASN A 56 3.20 -13.78 -4.91
CA ASN A 56 3.69 -13.75 -3.54
C ASN A 56 3.37 -12.44 -2.82
N VAL A 57 2.75 -11.48 -3.52
CA VAL A 57 2.27 -10.22 -2.94
C VAL A 57 0.77 -10.30 -2.76
N THR A 58 0.30 -10.10 -1.54
CA THR A 58 -1.12 -10.15 -1.18
C THR A 58 -1.63 -8.76 -0.83
N GLY A 59 -2.92 -8.50 -1.06
CA GLY A 59 -3.60 -7.28 -0.64
C GLY A 59 -4.90 -7.61 0.08
N THR A 60 -5.12 -6.98 1.23
CA THR A 60 -6.39 -7.07 1.99
C THR A 60 -6.93 -5.67 2.24
N PHE A 61 -8.23 -5.48 2.01
CA PHE A 61 -8.90 -4.22 2.33
C PHE A 61 -9.49 -4.28 3.73
N VAL A 62 -9.12 -3.33 4.57
CA VAL A 62 -9.58 -3.28 5.96
C VAL A 62 -10.28 -1.96 6.20
N LYS A 63 -11.53 -2.05 6.68
CA LYS A 63 -12.26 -0.89 7.18
C LYS A 63 -11.64 -0.44 8.49
N MET A 64 -11.41 0.86 8.65
CA MET A 64 -10.87 1.41 9.89
C MET A 64 -11.94 1.46 10.98
N ASP A 65 -11.58 1.03 12.19
CA ASP A 65 -12.45 1.13 13.37
C ASP A 65 -12.71 2.59 13.76
N ASN A 66 -11.70 3.46 13.58
CA ASN A 66 -11.76 4.89 13.83
C ASN A 66 -11.45 5.65 12.53
N PRO A 67 -12.43 5.83 11.63
CA PRO A 67 -12.21 6.54 10.37
C PRO A 67 -11.97 8.04 10.60
N THR A 68 -11.16 8.64 9.75
CA THR A 68 -10.89 10.09 9.70
C THR A 68 -11.53 10.70 8.45
N ALA A 69 -11.41 12.03 8.30
CA ALA A 69 -11.88 12.71 7.09
C ALA A 69 -11.16 12.28 5.81
N THR A 70 -9.95 11.73 5.92
CA THR A 70 -9.09 11.35 4.79
C THR A 70 -8.76 9.86 4.73
N ALA A 71 -9.31 9.05 5.64
CA ALA A 71 -9.11 7.60 5.62
C ALA A 71 -10.27 6.89 6.34
N ASN A 72 -10.98 6.02 5.62
CA ASN A 72 -11.96 5.11 6.21
C ASN A 72 -11.63 3.62 5.91
N TYR A 73 -10.69 3.38 5.00
CA TYR A 73 -10.14 2.08 4.66
C TYR A 73 -8.62 2.17 4.51
N TYR A 74 -7.96 1.02 4.62
CA TYR A 74 -6.61 0.85 4.11
C TYR A 74 -6.47 -0.44 3.30
N LEU A 75 -5.58 -0.38 2.31
CA LEU A 75 -5.03 -1.55 1.64
C LEU A 75 -3.83 -2.01 2.46
N GLU A 76 -3.91 -3.20 3.05
CA GLU A 76 -2.77 -3.87 3.68
C GLU A 76 -2.11 -4.80 2.67
N ILE A 77 -0.90 -4.44 2.24
CA ILE A 77 -0.03 -5.27 1.43
C ILE A 77 0.78 -6.16 2.35
N GLY A 78 0.84 -7.44 2.02
CA GLY A 78 1.66 -8.44 2.69
C GLY A 78 2.35 -9.36 1.69
N PHE A 79 3.13 -10.30 2.22
CA PHE A 79 3.88 -11.25 1.40
C PHE A 79 3.69 -12.68 1.88
N THR A 80 3.67 -13.63 0.95
CA THR A 80 3.70 -15.05 1.28
C THR A 80 5.10 -15.47 1.74
N THR A 81 5.22 -16.63 2.38
CA THR A 81 6.53 -17.20 2.76
C THR A 81 7.45 -17.43 1.55
N ALA A 82 6.88 -17.66 0.36
CA ALA A 82 7.63 -17.82 -0.87
C ALA A 82 8.27 -16.53 -1.40
N ALA A 83 7.91 -15.35 -0.85
CA ALA A 83 8.60 -14.09 -1.15
C ALA A 83 10.04 -14.07 -0.61
N GLY A 84 10.35 -14.89 0.39
CA GLY A 84 11.69 -15.03 0.96
C GLY A 84 12.12 -13.86 1.85
N THR A 85 13.41 -13.56 1.84
CA THR A 85 14.04 -12.56 2.70
C THR A 85 14.67 -11.43 1.90
N LEU A 86 14.68 -10.22 2.45
CA LEU A 86 15.39 -9.06 1.93
C LEU A 86 16.69 -8.85 2.71
N ALA A 87 17.85 -8.91 2.05
CA ALA A 87 19.12 -8.76 2.75
C ALA A 87 19.32 -7.31 3.25
N PRO A 88 20.25 -7.06 4.20
CA PRO A 88 20.58 -5.71 4.64
C PRO A 88 20.88 -4.77 3.48
N ASN A 89 20.27 -3.59 3.48
CA ASN A 89 20.36 -2.54 2.45
C ASN A 89 19.80 -2.88 1.06
N GLU A 90 19.20 -4.06 0.88
CA GLU A 90 18.51 -4.37 -0.37
C GLU A 90 17.14 -3.71 -0.45
N SER A 91 16.64 -3.55 -1.67
CA SER A 91 15.31 -3.04 -1.93
C SER A 91 14.53 -3.92 -2.91
N ILE A 92 13.23 -4.00 -2.71
CA ILE A 92 12.28 -4.53 -3.69
C ILE A 92 11.27 -3.45 -4.10
N GLN A 93 10.72 -3.63 -5.30
CA GLN A 93 9.60 -2.82 -5.77
C GLN A 93 8.32 -3.64 -5.74
N VAL A 94 7.21 -2.99 -5.44
CA VAL A 94 5.89 -3.61 -5.43
C VAL A 94 4.96 -2.69 -6.18
N MET A 95 4.56 -3.11 -7.39
CA MET A 95 3.62 -2.38 -8.23
C MET A 95 2.25 -3.04 -8.10
N THR A 96 1.27 -2.26 -7.66
CA THR A 96 -0.07 -2.76 -7.37
C THR A 96 -1.13 -1.93 -8.08
N ARG A 97 -2.30 -2.54 -8.23
CA ARG A 97 -3.54 -1.85 -8.55
C ARG A 97 -4.69 -2.42 -7.73
N PHE A 98 -5.68 -1.59 -7.48
CA PHE A 98 -6.97 -2.04 -7.02
C PHE A 98 -8.11 -1.20 -7.57
N ALA A 99 -9.30 -1.79 -7.60
CA ALA A 99 -10.53 -1.17 -8.06
C ALA A 99 -11.74 -1.75 -7.31
N LYS A 100 -12.85 -1.02 -7.32
CA LYS A 100 -14.16 -1.56 -6.91
C LYS A 100 -14.59 -2.61 -7.94
N SER A 101 -15.35 -3.61 -7.51
CA SER A 101 -15.80 -4.70 -8.37
C SER A 101 -16.69 -4.24 -9.53
N ASP A 102 -17.35 -3.09 -9.36
CA ASP A 102 -18.20 -2.45 -10.37
C ASP A 102 -17.49 -1.37 -11.18
N TRP A 103 -16.18 -1.14 -10.93
CA TRP A 103 -15.36 -0.12 -11.58
C TRP A 103 -15.85 1.32 -11.40
N THR A 104 -16.65 1.60 -10.38
CA THR A 104 -16.98 2.98 -10.02
C THR A 104 -15.74 3.74 -9.52
N ASN A 105 -15.76 5.06 -9.70
CA ASN A 105 -14.61 5.90 -9.41
C ASN A 105 -14.33 6.04 -7.90
N TYR A 106 -13.05 6.19 -7.58
CA TYR A 106 -12.54 6.77 -6.36
C TYR A 106 -12.29 8.27 -6.55
N ASP A 107 -12.29 9.03 -5.45
CA ASP A 107 -11.67 10.35 -5.38
C ASP A 107 -10.36 10.24 -4.61
N GLN A 108 -9.24 10.50 -5.28
CA GLN A 108 -7.91 10.41 -4.66
C GLN A 108 -7.55 11.69 -3.89
N SER A 109 -8.26 12.80 -4.12
CA SER A 109 -7.90 14.10 -3.54
C SER A 109 -8.08 14.17 -2.03
N ASN A 110 -8.94 13.31 -1.48
CA ASN A 110 -9.22 13.15 -0.06
C ASN A 110 -8.54 11.90 0.54
N ASP A 111 -7.69 11.19 -0.19
CA ASP A 111 -6.97 10.03 0.33
C ASP A 111 -5.74 10.44 1.14
N TYR A 112 -5.63 9.93 2.37
CA TYR A 112 -4.53 10.24 3.28
C TYR A 112 -3.16 9.91 2.67
N SER A 113 -3.01 8.73 2.06
CA SER A 113 -1.72 8.27 1.50
C SER A 113 -1.44 8.79 0.10
N PHE A 114 -2.38 9.48 -0.55
CA PHE A 114 -2.20 9.99 -1.91
C PHE A 114 -1.34 11.25 -1.93
N ASP A 115 -0.41 11.31 -2.88
CA ASP A 115 0.37 12.49 -3.20
C ASP A 115 0.33 12.75 -4.72
N ALA A 116 -0.39 13.80 -5.12
CA ALA A 116 -0.54 14.16 -6.53
C ALA A 116 0.75 14.73 -7.16
N SER A 117 1.72 15.13 -6.33
CA SER A 117 3.00 15.71 -6.76
C SER A 117 4.07 14.66 -7.03
N ASP A 118 3.90 13.45 -6.47
CA ASP A 118 4.84 12.36 -6.65
C ASP A 118 4.86 11.87 -8.10
N ASN A 119 6.03 11.99 -8.72
CA ASN A 119 6.32 11.49 -10.07
C ASN A 119 7.43 10.44 -10.09
N ASN A 120 8.02 10.15 -8.92
CA ASN A 120 9.09 9.17 -8.69
C ASN A 120 8.94 8.60 -7.27
N TYR A 121 9.68 7.53 -6.95
CA TYR A 121 9.74 7.04 -5.56
C TYR A 121 10.32 8.11 -4.64
N SER A 122 9.55 8.50 -3.63
CA SER A 122 9.94 9.40 -2.56
C SER A 122 9.65 8.75 -1.20
N THR A 123 10.21 9.31 -0.13
CA THR A 123 9.85 8.87 1.23
C THR A 123 8.53 9.52 1.62
N SER A 124 7.51 8.70 1.93
CA SER A 124 6.23 9.18 2.47
C SER A 124 6.08 8.77 3.93
N ASN A 125 5.73 9.72 4.79
CA ASN A 125 5.33 9.44 6.17
C ASN A 125 3.84 9.09 6.27
N LYS A 126 3.07 9.16 5.17
CA LYS A 126 1.63 8.84 5.14
C LYS A 126 1.34 7.41 4.69
N ILE A 127 2.38 6.61 4.48
CA ILE A 127 2.32 5.17 4.25
C ILE A 127 3.03 4.53 5.43
N THR A 128 2.38 3.56 6.08
CA THR A 128 2.94 2.89 7.25
C THR A 128 3.52 1.53 6.89
N SER A 129 4.58 1.14 7.58
CA SER A 129 5.15 -0.20 7.49
C SER A 129 5.21 -0.86 8.86
N TYR A 130 5.01 -2.18 8.88
CA TYR A 130 5.04 -2.99 10.09
C TYR A 130 5.93 -4.21 9.87
N ASN A 131 6.53 -4.68 10.96
CA ASN A 131 7.12 -6.00 11.08
C ASN A 131 6.39 -6.74 12.21
N GLY A 132 5.62 -7.77 11.84
CA GLY A 132 4.62 -8.36 12.72
C GLY A 132 3.54 -7.32 13.08
N THR A 133 3.41 -6.99 14.36
CA THR A 133 2.46 -6.00 14.88
C THR A 133 3.11 -4.64 15.19
N THR A 134 4.42 -4.51 15.04
CA THR A 134 5.17 -3.32 15.42
C THR A 134 5.24 -2.34 14.25
N LEU A 135 4.82 -1.10 14.47
CA LEU A 135 4.99 -0.01 13.51
C LEU A 135 6.49 0.33 13.39
N ASN A 136 7.02 0.24 12.17
CA ASN A 136 8.41 0.54 11.86
C ASN A 136 8.60 1.93 11.24
N SER A 137 7.67 2.38 10.42
CA SER A 137 7.74 3.69 9.75
C SER A 137 6.36 4.24 9.41
N GLY A 138 6.29 5.56 9.21
CA GLY A 138 5.07 6.27 8.85
C GLY A 138 4.26 6.71 10.07
N ILE A 139 3.15 7.40 9.78
CA ILE A 139 2.21 7.94 10.75
C ILE A 139 0.83 7.42 10.36
N GLU A 140 0.17 6.73 11.29
CA GLU A 140 -1.23 6.32 11.09
C GLU A 140 -2.13 7.56 11.09
N PRO A 141 -3.19 7.61 10.26
CA PRO A 141 -4.17 8.69 10.33
C PRO A 141 -4.75 8.83 11.75
N GLN A 142 -4.96 10.06 12.20
CA GLN A 142 -5.54 10.43 13.49
C GLN A 142 -6.80 11.26 13.29
#